data_AF-D6CQW9-F1
#
_entry.id   AF-D6CQW9-F1
#
_cell.length_a   1.000
_cell.length_b   1.000
_cell.length_c   1.000
_cell.angle_alpha   90.00
_cell.angle_beta   90.00
_cell.angle_gamma   90.00
#
_symmetry.space_group_name_H-M   'P 1'
#
loop_
_entity.id
_entity.type
_entity.pdbx_description
1 polymer ?
#
loop_
_entity_poly.entity_id
_entity_poly.type
_entity_poly.pdbx_seq_one_letter_code
_entity_poly.pdbx_strand_id
1 'polypeptide(L)'
;MFQLKRSSKSLIPALCMTALALSAGSAFAATAPAGKFTATAKVSSIDEAAAQGAQIFANDTFGTKQTWVPANAFSSHLMTCAACHTDGGKTEGTTPAGAHLPSLIGAAANYPKFKAKKHAVYTLERQIVHCVRAGIVGKPPAYNSPEMIDLVAYLTQISKGATMGQQFK
;
A
#
# COMPACT_ATOMS: atom_id res chain seq x y z
N MET A 1 -31.43 47.76 66.94
CA MET A 1 -32.36 47.13 67.90
C MET A 1 -32.36 45.63 67.63
N PHE A 2 -31.92 44.84 68.62
CA PHE A 2 -32.21 43.42 68.89
C PHE A 2 -32.08 42.40 67.74
N GLN A 3 -30.99 41.61 67.70
CA GLN A 3 -30.86 40.27 68.33
C GLN A 3 -31.76 39.20 67.70
N LEU A 4 -31.17 38.16 67.10
CA LEU A 4 -31.48 36.79 67.54
C LEU A 4 -30.39 35.79 67.14
N LYS A 5 -29.81 35.21 68.19
CA LYS A 5 -28.82 34.13 68.23
C LYS A 5 -29.55 32.79 68.05
N ARG A 6 -29.08 31.90 67.18
CA ARG A 6 -29.40 30.46 67.25
C ARG A 6 -28.30 29.65 66.54
N SER A 7 -27.35 29.14 67.31
CA SER A 7 -27.34 27.79 67.91
C SER A 7 -26.85 26.74 66.93
N SER A 8 -25.62 26.31 67.20
CA SER A 8 -24.92 25.15 66.64
C SER A 8 -25.75 23.88 66.65
N LYS A 9 -25.73 23.15 65.53
CA LYS A 9 -25.96 21.70 65.51
C LYS A 9 -24.86 21.06 64.68
N SER A 10 -24.02 20.32 65.38
CA SER A 10 -23.00 19.43 64.84
C SER A 10 -23.67 18.28 64.10
N LEU A 11 -23.24 18.01 62.86
CA LEU A 11 -23.65 16.86 62.05
C LEU A 11 -22.41 16.34 61.31
N ILE A 12 -21.83 15.28 61.85
CA ILE A 12 -21.02 14.24 61.18
C ILE A 12 -21.96 13.00 61.21
N PRO A 13 -22.07 12.08 60.22
CA PRO A 13 -21.08 11.60 59.22
C PRO A 13 -21.69 11.51 57.79
N ALA A 14 -20.94 11.24 56.72
CA ALA A 14 -20.75 9.88 56.21
C ALA A 14 -19.66 9.89 55.13
N LEU A 15 -18.56 9.21 55.42
CA LEU A 15 -17.48 8.92 54.49
C LEU A 15 -17.97 7.81 53.54
N CYS A 16 -18.39 8.19 52.33
CA CYS A 16 -18.69 7.23 51.27
C CYS A 16 -17.37 6.79 50.64
N MET A 17 -16.80 5.69 51.12
CA MET A 17 -15.72 4.98 50.44
C MET A 17 -16.26 4.37 49.15
N THR A 18 -16.06 5.04 48.02
CA THR A 18 -16.24 4.44 46.70
C THR A 18 -15.08 3.46 46.45
N ALA A 19 -15.34 2.17 46.61
CA ALA A 19 -14.43 1.11 46.21
C ALA A 19 -14.23 1.18 44.67
N LEU A 20 -13.05 1.61 44.25
CA LEU A 20 -12.65 1.60 42.85
C LEU A 20 -12.26 0.16 42.48
N ALA A 21 -13.21 -0.58 41.92
CA ALA A 21 -12.94 -1.93 41.40
C ALA A 21 -12.04 -1.80 40.17
N LEU A 22 -10.75 -2.13 40.32
CA LEU A 22 -9.83 -2.37 39.21
C LEU A 22 -10.29 -3.64 38.47
N SER A 23 -11.13 -3.47 37.45
CA SER A 23 -11.35 -4.54 36.48
C SER A 23 -10.09 -4.65 35.60
N ALA A 24 -9.23 -5.61 35.92
CA ALA A 24 -8.16 -6.03 35.03
C ALA A 24 -8.80 -6.62 33.77
N GLY A 25 -8.99 -5.78 32.75
CA GLY A 25 -9.45 -6.21 31.45
C GLY A 25 -8.39 -7.13 30.84
N SER A 26 -8.68 -8.43 30.78
CA SER A 26 -7.90 -9.38 30.01
C SER A 26 -7.95 -8.97 28.54
N ALA A 27 -6.90 -8.30 28.08
CA ALA A 27 -6.69 -8.07 26.66
C ALA A 27 -6.33 -9.42 26.02
N PHE A 28 -7.34 -10.13 25.51
CA PHE A 28 -7.10 -11.19 24.55
C PHE A 28 -6.51 -10.55 23.30
N ALA A 29 -5.21 -10.77 23.07
CA ALA A 29 -4.60 -10.49 21.79
C ALA A 29 -5.35 -11.31 20.74
N ALA A 30 -6.19 -10.67 19.94
CA ALA A 30 -6.85 -11.31 18.82
C ALA A 30 -5.75 -11.77 17.84
N THR A 31 -5.50 -13.07 17.80
CA THR A 31 -4.61 -13.68 16.82
C THR A 31 -5.17 -13.33 15.44
N ALA A 32 -4.47 -12.47 14.70
CA ALA A 32 -4.86 -12.14 13.34
C ALA A 32 -5.00 -13.45 12.55
N PRO A 33 -6.10 -13.69 11.83
CA PRO A 33 -6.27 -14.91 11.08
C PRO A 33 -5.13 -15.00 10.07
N ALA A 34 -4.37 -16.10 10.10
CA ALA A 34 -3.40 -16.42 9.07
C ALA A 34 -4.15 -16.39 7.73
N GLY A 35 -3.74 -15.49 6.82
CA GLY A 35 -4.33 -15.40 5.50
C GLY A 35 -4.26 -16.78 4.84
N LYS A 36 -5.40 -17.28 4.33
CA LYS A 36 -5.39 -18.50 3.52
C LYS A 36 -4.45 -18.26 2.34
N PHE A 37 -3.36 -19.01 2.25
CA PHE A 37 -2.52 -19.04 1.07
C PHE A 37 -3.37 -19.61 -0.07
N THR A 38 -3.95 -18.72 -0.87
CA THR A 38 -4.69 -19.11 -2.07
C THR A 38 -3.72 -19.68 -3.07
N ALA A 39 -4.09 -20.77 -3.73
CA ALA A 39 -3.29 -21.33 -4.80
C ALA A 39 -3.10 -20.28 -5.91
N THR A 40 -1.86 -20.05 -6.32
CA THR A 40 -1.52 -19.26 -7.50
C THR A 40 -2.27 -19.79 -8.73
N ALA A 41 -2.64 -18.92 -9.67
CA ALA A 41 -3.17 -19.36 -10.95
C ALA A 41 -2.18 -20.33 -11.63
N LYS A 42 -2.71 -21.34 -12.32
CA LYS A 42 -1.88 -22.29 -13.05
C LYS A 42 -1.35 -21.64 -14.32
N VAL A 43 -0.08 -21.25 -14.30
CA VAL A 43 0.74 -20.94 -15.47
C VAL A 43 1.67 -22.12 -15.76
N SER A 44 2.11 -22.29 -17.01
CA SER A 44 3.02 -23.36 -17.41
C SER A 44 4.50 -23.04 -17.17
N SER A 45 4.85 -21.75 -16.99
CA SER A 45 6.22 -21.30 -16.74
C SER A 45 6.28 -19.90 -16.12
N ILE A 46 7.46 -19.52 -15.59
CA ILE A 46 7.71 -18.15 -15.12
C ILE A 46 7.71 -17.12 -16.28
N ASP A 47 8.12 -17.54 -17.49
CA ASP A 47 8.10 -16.69 -18.66
C ASP A 47 6.67 -16.38 -19.11
N GLU A 48 5.76 -17.36 -18.98
CA GLU A 48 4.33 -17.14 -19.21
C GLU A 48 3.76 -16.13 -18.21
N ALA A 49 4.04 -16.28 -16.91
CA ALA A 49 3.62 -15.31 -15.88
C ALA A 49 4.16 -13.90 -16.18
N ALA A 50 5.43 -13.78 -16.58
CA ALA A 50 6.01 -12.50 -16.96
C ALA A 50 5.36 -11.90 -18.21
N ALA A 51 5.01 -12.72 -19.20
CA ALA A 51 4.28 -12.28 -20.38
C ALA A 51 2.85 -11.80 -20.03
N GLN A 52 2.14 -12.52 -19.15
CA GLN A 52 0.83 -12.09 -18.63
C GLN A 52 0.97 -10.77 -17.85
N GLY A 53 2.01 -10.64 -17.02
CA GLY A 53 2.32 -9.41 -16.29
C GLY A 53 2.60 -8.22 -17.20
N ALA A 54 3.31 -8.44 -18.32
CA ALA A 54 3.53 -7.41 -19.33
C ALA A 54 2.20 -6.93 -19.97
N GLN A 55 1.24 -7.84 -20.19
CA GLN A 55 -0.08 -7.47 -20.71
C GLN A 55 -0.89 -6.67 -19.68
N ILE A 56 -0.88 -7.08 -18.41
CA ILE A 56 -1.53 -6.32 -17.32
C ILE A 56 -0.90 -4.93 -17.22
N PHE A 57 0.43 -4.85 -17.24
CA PHE A 57 1.17 -3.59 -17.18
C PHE A 57 0.76 -2.63 -18.32
N ALA A 58 0.69 -3.14 -19.55
CA ALA A 58 0.37 -2.33 -20.71
C ALA A 58 -1.09 -1.86 -20.74
N ASN A 59 -2.01 -2.75 -20.36
CA ASN A 59 -3.41 -2.64 -20.77
C ASN A 59 -4.41 -2.54 -19.60
N ASP A 60 -4.06 -2.98 -18.40
CA ASP A 60 -5.02 -2.96 -17.29
C ASP A 60 -5.22 -1.53 -16.78
N THR A 61 -6.49 -1.14 -16.74
CA THR A 61 -6.94 0.17 -16.25
C THR A 61 -7.20 0.16 -14.75
N PHE A 62 -7.20 -1.03 -14.13
CA PHE A 62 -7.53 -1.25 -12.72
C PHE A 62 -8.88 -0.63 -12.32
N GLY A 63 -9.81 -0.54 -13.28
CA GLY A 63 -11.13 0.08 -13.09
C GLY A 63 -11.09 1.59 -12.89
N THR A 64 -10.00 2.27 -13.27
CA THR A 64 -9.91 3.72 -13.20
C THR A 64 -10.89 4.41 -14.15
N LYS A 65 -11.26 5.64 -13.80
CA LYS A 65 -11.92 6.59 -14.71
C LYS A 65 -10.97 7.70 -15.17
N GLN A 66 -9.74 7.70 -14.67
CA GLN A 66 -8.74 8.68 -15.06
C GLN A 66 -8.29 8.40 -16.48
N THR A 67 -8.16 9.47 -17.23
CA THR A 67 -7.66 9.42 -18.61
C THR A 67 -6.36 10.21 -18.72
N TRP A 68 -5.56 9.86 -19.70
CA TRP A 68 -4.35 10.56 -20.10
C TRP A 68 -4.30 10.67 -21.62
N VAL A 69 -3.61 11.70 -22.12
CA VAL A 69 -3.38 11.90 -23.55
C VAL A 69 -1.92 11.55 -23.82
N PRO A 70 -1.64 10.45 -24.56
CA PRO A 70 -0.30 10.11 -24.94
C PRO A 70 0.43 11.21 -25.69
N ALA A 71 1.75 11.23 -25.54
CA ALA A 71 2.58 12.07 -26.40
C ALA A 71 2.27 11.73 -27.87
N ASN A 72 1.95 12.76 -28.65
CA ASN A 72 1.54 12.65 -30.06
C ASN A 72 0.20 11.95 -30.33
N ALA A 73 -0.67 11.78 -29.32
CA ALA A 73 -2.03 11.29 -29.51
C ALA A 73 -3.05 12.43 -29.62
N PHE A 74 -4.10 12.21 -30.41
CA PHE A 74 -5.20 13.16 -30.62
C PHE A 74 -6.42 12.88 -29.71
N SER A 75 -6.36 11.82 -28.90
CA SER A 75 -7.46 11.37 -28.06
C SER A 75 -6.98 10.86 -26.71
N SER A 76 -7.84 10.94 -25.71
CA SER A 76 -7.56 10.44 -24.37
C SER A 76 -7.75 8.93 -24.26
N HIS A 77 -6.89 8.27 -23.49
CA HIS A 77 -6.97 6.85 -23.14
C HIS A 77 -7.11 6.69 -21.63
N LEU A 78 -7.70 5.59 -21.17
CA LEU A 78 -7.72 5.28 -19.73
C LEU A 78 -6.29 5.03 -19.22
N MET A 79 -6.04 5.41 -17.97
CA MET A 79 -4.73 5.27 -17.36
C MET A 79 -4.38 3.80 -17.13
N THR A 80 -3.18 3.39 -17.58
CA THR A 80 -2.54 2.10 -17.28
C THR A 80 -1.14 2.37 -16.71
N CYS A 81 -0.35 1.33 -16.40
CA CYS A 81 1.05 1.55 -15.99
C CYS A 81 1.86 2.20 -17.11
N ALA A 82 1.60 1.82 -18.36
CA ALA A 82 2.30 2.31 -19.55
C ALA A 82 2.06 3.79 -19.85
N ALA A 83 1.03 4.41 -19.27
CA ALA A 83 0.79 5.84 -19.42
C ALA A 83 1.91 6.70 -18.79
N CYS A 84 2.60 6.19 -17.76
CA CYS A 84 3.72 6.88 -17.12
C CYS A 84 5.06 6.15 -17.30
N HIS A 85 5.01 4.82 -17.38
CA HIS A 85 6.18 3.96 -17.55
C HIS A 85 6.21 3.41 -18.99
N THR A 86 6.70 4.25 -19.90
CA THR A 86 6.77 3.96 -21.34
C THR A 86 7.73 2.81 -21.66
N ASP A 87 7.63 2.25 -22.87
CA ASP A 87 8.45 1.11 -23.33
C ASP A 87 8.45 -0.08 -22.34
N GLY A 88 7.28 -0.42 -21.79
CA GLY A 88 7.16 -1.47 -20.76
C GLY A 88 7.91 -1.12 -19.46
N GLY A 89 8.14 0.16 -19.19
CA GLY A 89 8.93 0.64 -18.06
C GLY A 89 10.43 0.45 -18.21
N LYS A 90 10.95 0.13 -19.40
CA LYS A 90 12.39 -0.03 -19.63
C LYS A 90 13.11 1.30 -19.77
N THR A 91 12.42 2.33 -20.25
CA THR A 91 12.93 3.69 -20.32
C THR A 91 12.50 4.51 -19.10
N GLU A 92 13.14 5.67 -18.92
CA GLU A 92 12.62 6.67 -18.00
C GLU A 92 11.24 7.15 -18.44
N GLY A 93 10.43 7.51 -17.45
CA GLY A 93 9.04 7.89 -17.63
C GLY A 93 8.74 9.27 -17.05
N THR A 94 7.49 9.70 -17.18
CA THR A 94 7.02 10.94 -16.57
C THR A 94 5.56 10.78 -16.18
N THR A 95 5.20 11.25 -14.99
CA THR A 95 3.80 11.29 -14.55
C THR A 95 3.00 12.31 -15.40
N PRO A 96 1.66 12.25 -15.40
CA PRO A 96 0.85 13.25 -16.10
C PRO A 96 1.07 14.69 -15.57
N ALA A 97 1.53 14.81 -14.32
CA ALA A 97 1.89 16.08 -13.69
C ALA A 97 3.33 16.55 -14.02
N GLY A 98 4.05 15.87 -14.91
CA GLY A 98 5.40 16.25 -15.34
C GLY A 98 6.54 15.79 -14.43
N ALA A 99 6.27 15.06 -13.34
CA ALA A 99 7.32 14.52 -12.49
C ALA A 99 8.05 13.34 -13.16
N HIS A 100 9.39 13.38 -13.15
CA HIS A 100 10.25 12.31 -13.65
C HIS A 100 10.04 10.98 -12.91
N LEU A 101 10.10 9.88 -13.66
CA LEU A 101 10.10 8.52 -13.14
C LEU A 101 11.33 7.78 -13.66
N PRO A 102 12.09 7.09 -12.80
CA PRO A 102 13.21 6.27 -13.26
C PRO A 102 12.69 5.06 -14.07
N SER A 103 13.59 4.47 -14.87
CA SER A 103 13.38 3.15 -15.44
C SER A 103 13.04 2.13 -14.35
N LEU A 104 12.20 1.16 -14.69
CA LEU A 104 11.86 0.03 -13.83
C LEU A 104 12.87 -1.13 -13.96
N ILE A 105 13.88 -1.03 -14.84
CA ILE A 105 14.98 -1.99 -14.88
C ILE A 105 15.69 -2.01 -13.53
N GLY A 106 15.85 -3.21 -12.97
CA GLY A 106 16.45 -3.41 -11.65
C GLY A 106 15.53 -3.02 -10.49
N ALA A 107 14.27 -2.62 -10.74
CA ALA A 107 13.34 -2.30 -9.67
C ALA A 107 13.17 -3.48 -8.71
N ALA A 108 13.00 -4.71 -9.22
CA ALA A 108 12.84 -5.89 -8.37
C ALA A 108 14.05 -6.15 -7.47
N ALA A 109 15.27 -5.83 -7.94
CA ALA A 109 16.50 -6.00 -7.16
C ALA A 109 16.68 -4.95 -6.05
N ASN A 110 15.99 -3.81 -6.18
CA ASN A 110 16.03 -2.68 -5.26
C ASN A 110 14.89 -2.68 -4.22
N TYR A 111 14.08 -3.75 -4.19
CA TYR A 111 13.07 -3.99 -3.15
C TYR A 111 13.40 -5.29 -2.40
N PRO A 112 13.02 -5.40 -1.11
CA PRO A 112 12.34 -4.40 -0.29
C PRO A 112 13.26 -3.22 0.07
N LYS A 113 12.69 -2.04 0.35
CA LYS A 113 13.49 -0.88 0.78
C LYS A 113 12.80 -0.03 1.84
N PHE A 114 13.62 0.55 2.72
CA PHE A 114 13.15 1.50 3.72
C PHE A 114 12.80 2.84 3.08
N LYS A 115 11.57 3.32 3.32
CA LYS A 115 11.10 4.65 2.90
C LYS A 115 11.15 5.58 4.10
N ALA A 116 12.21 6.38 4.22
CA ALA A 116 12.45 7.27 5.36
C ALA A 116 11.25 8.16 5.72
N LYS A 117 10.63 8.82 4.73
CA LYS A 117 9.44 9.67 4.92
C LYS A 117 8.22 8.94 5.52
N LYS A 118 8.19 7.61 5.44
CA LYS A 118 7.10 6.76 5.95
C LYS A 118 7.52 5.89 7.13
N HIS A 119 8.79 5.95 7.54
CA HIS A 119 9.37 5.12 8.60
C HIS A 119 8.99 3.63 8.46
N ALA A 120 8.99 3.11 7.22
CA ALA A 120 8.51 1.77 6.92
C ALA A 120 9.29 1.13 5.77
N VAL A 121 9.35 -0.20 5.78
CA VAL A 121 9.86 -1.01 4.67
C VAL A 121 8.74 -1.24 3.65
N TYR A 122 9.04 -0.99 2.39
CA TYR A 122 8.14 -1.26 1.27
C TYR A 122 8.65 -2.47 0.51
N THR A 123 7.76 -3.42 0.22
CA THR A 123 7.99 -4.49 -0.76
C THR A 123 7.69 -3.98 -2.17
N LEU A 124 8.01 -4.77 -3.19
CA LEU A 124 7.67 -4.46 -4.58
C LEU A 124 6.16 -4.41 -4.78
N GLU A 125 5.43 -5.39 -4.26
CA GLU A 125 3.96 -5.48 -4.29
C GLU A 125 3.32 -4.27 -3.64
N ARG A 126 3.85 -3.83 -2.48
CA ARG A 126 3.34 -2.62 -1.82
C ARG A 126 3.57 -1.38 -2.67
N GLN A 127 4.70 -1.31 -3.39
CA GLN A 127 4.95 -0.23 -4.34
C GLN A 127 3.98 -0.30 -5.52
N ILE A 128 3.68 -1.49 -6.08
CA ILE A 128 2.66 -1.68 -7.12
C ILE A 128 1.30 -1.18 -6.62
N VAL A 129 0.86 -1.61 -5.43
CA VAL A 129 -0.38 -1.16 -4.79
C VAL A 129 -0.42 0.37 -4.68
N HIS A 130 0.69 0.99 -4.27
CA HIS A 130 0.78 2.44 -4.18
C HIS A 130 0.65 3.10 -5.56
N CYS A 131 1.34 2.60 -6.58
CA CYS A 131 1.26 3.12 -7.94
C CYS A 131 -0.15 3.01 -8.51
N VAL A 132 -0.84 1.87 -8.35
CA VAL A 132 -2.21 1.71 -8.83
C VAL A 132 -3.17 2.66 -8.10
N ARG A 133 -3.04 2.81 -6.77
CA ARG A 133 -3.91 3.70 -6.00
C ARG A 133 -3.68 5.19 -6.26
N ALA A 134 -2.42 5.61 -6.35
CA ALA A 134 -2.06 7.02 -6.38
C ALA A 134 -1.70 7.53 -7.78
N GLY A 135 -1.11 6.69 -8.62
CA GLY A 135 -0.76 7.04 -10.01
C GLY A 135 -1.91 6.76 -10.97
N ILE A 136 -2.47 5.55 -10.94
CA ILE A 136 -3.57 5.15 -11.84
C ILE A 136 -4.94 5.59 -11.30
N VAL A 137 -5.06 5.77 -9.98
CA VAL A 137 -6.32 6.03 -9.27
C VAL A 137 -7.34 4.89 -9.52
N GLY A 138 -6.83 3.65 -9.53
CA GLY A 138 -7.60 2.43 -9.70
C GLY A 138 -7.68 1.58 -8.43
N LYS A 139 -8.30 0.41 -8.57
CA LYS A 139 -8.35 -0.63 -7.54
C LYS A 139 -7.16 -1.58 -7.71
N PRO A 140 -6.20 -1.62 -6.77
CA PRO A 140 -5.04 -2.49 -6.89
C PRO A 140 -5.43 -3.97 -6.78
N PRO A 141 -4.67 -4.88 -7.41
CA PRO A 141 -4.80 -6.30 -7.19
C PRO A 141 -4.51 -6.66 -5.72
N ALA A 142 -5.07 -7.77 -5.25
CA ALA A 142 -4.75 -8.28 -3.92
C ALA A 142 -3.30 -8.80 -3.90
N TYR A 143 -2.64 -8.75 -2.75
CA TYR A 143 -1.22 -9.12 -2.62
C TYR A 143 -0.89 -10.54 -3.08
N ASN A 144 -1.83 -11.46 -2.95
CA ASN A 144 -1.71 -12.87 -3.33
C ASN A 144 -2.52 -13.21 -4.60
N SER A 145 -3.01 -12.23 -5.35
CA SER A 145 -3.77 -12.50 -6.57
C SER A 145 -2.83 -12.90 -7.72
N PRO A 146 -3.32 -13.67 -8.70
CA PRO A 146 -2.57 -13.98 -9.91
C PRO A 146 -1.99 -12.74 -10.58
N GLU A 147 -2.77 -11.66 -10.68
CA GLU A 147 -2.35 -10.41 -11.34
C GLU A 147 -1.16 -9.76 -10.63
N MET A 148 -1.13 -9.79 -9.28
CA MET A 148 0.02 -9.28 -8.53
C MET A 148 1.27 -10.13 -8.79
N ILE A 149 1.10 -11.46 -8.81
CA ILE A 149 2.19 -12.41 -9.05
C ILE A 149 2.76 -12.21 -10.46
N ASP A 150 1.92 -12.08 -11.47
CA ASP A 150 2.33 -11.86 -12.86
C ASP A 150 3.03 -10.51 -13.04
N LEU A 151 2.52 -9.44 -12.43
CA LEU A 151 3.20 -8.14 -12.41
C LEU A 151 4.58 -8.21 -11.75
N VAL A 152 4.72 -8.92 -10.62
CA VAL A 152 6.01 -9.14 -9.97
C VAL A 152 6.94 -9.98 -10.86
N ALA A 153 6.43 -11.02 -11.51
CA ALA A 153 7.19 -11.85 -12.44
C ALA A 153 7.74 -11.00 -13.61
N TYR A 154 6.91 -10.14 -14.19
CA TYR A 154 7.31 -9.22 -15.24
C TYR A 154 8.41 -8.23 -14.78
N LEU A 155 8.20 -7.56 -13.65
CA LEU A 155 9.18 -6.61 -13.11
C LEU A 155 10.50 -7.31 -12.73
N THR A 156 10.43 -8.57 -12.31
CA THR A 156 11.60 -9.42 -12.06
C THR A 156 12.31 -9.77 -13.37
N GLN A 157 11.57 -10.11 -14.43
CA GLN A 157 12.13 -10.44 -15.75
C GLN A 157 12.91 -9.26 -16.33
N ILE A 158 12.36 -8.05 -16.30
CA ILE A 158 13.07 -6.84 -16.78
C ILE A 158 14.21 -6.39 -15.85
N SER A 159 14.30 -6.97 -14.65
CA SER A 159 15.39 -6.73 -13.70
C SER A 159 16.52 -7.77 -13.78
N LYS A 160 16.44 -8.71 -14.73
CA LYS A 160 17.46 -9.76 -14.91
C LYS A 160 18.87 -9.13 -15.07
N GLY A 161 19.81 -9.60 -14.26
CA GLY A 161 21.20 -9.13 -14.25
C GLY A 161 21.47 -7.95 -13.30
N ALA A 162 20.45 -7.37 -12.67
CA ALA A 162 20.66 -6.34 -11.65
C ALA A 162 21.25 -6.94 -10.36
N THR A 163 22.13 -6.17 -9.70
CA THR A 163 22.76 -6.59 -8.43
C THR A 163 21.78 -6.47 -7.28
N MET A 164 21.56 -7.57 -6.55
CA MET A 164 20.74 -7.58 -5.34
C MET A 164 21.47 -6.92 -4.16
N GLY A 165 20.73 -6.41 -3.18
CA GLY A 165 21.29 -6.05 -1.88
C GLY A 165 21.78 -4.59 -1.75
N GLN A 166 21.76 -3.80 -2.84
CA GLN A 166 22.31 -2.44 -2.86
C GLN A 166 21.65 -1.47 -1.86
N GLN A 167 20.46 -1.79 -1.37
CA GLN A 167 19.76 -0.99 -0.35
C GLN A 167 20.27 -1.20 1.09
N PHE A 168 21.06 -2.24 1.36
CA PHE A 168 21.68 -2.44 2.67
C PHE A 168 23.00 -1.66 2.71
N LYS A 169 23.14 -0.78 3.70
CA LYS A 169 24.32 0.06 3.93
C LYS A 169 24.93 -0.28 5.26
#